data_AF-A0A4Y5SU08-F1
#
_entry.id   AF-A0A4Y5SU08-F1
#
_cell.length_a   1.000
_cell.length_b   1.000
_cell.length_c   1.000
_cell.angle_alpha   90.00
_cell.angle_beta   90.00
_cell.angle_gamma   90.00
#
_symmetry.space_group_name_H-M   'P 1'
#
loop_
_entity.id
_entity.type
_entity.pdbx_description
1 polymer ?
#
loop_
_entity_poly.entity_id
_entity_poly.type
_entity_poly.pdbx_seq_one_letter_code
_entity_poly.pdbx_strand_id
1 'polypeptide(L)'
;MTRRTLALPRGSAVRAVWDSVRTSLWFLPSLMGGMAPILVIAAIAADARLGQGAGDSFPRLVYVSQPDEARDFLATILTSMITMASLVFSITMVVLTLAASQFGPRLIRSFMGRLQTQFVLGAFVLTIIYCLLLLASLASQDEAASSAYLSVTIATVLTVVSVALLVLYIHVLANSIISESLIKAVGHELDQGIAQLPPLGQADDPEAALPADFADRAAFHGTERSGYVQAIDFERLTDLARSHDVIVGLHLRAGNFAVQDGRCFGIYPDDRSTQDLARRIAGTIRLGVHRTPAQDLEFSIRHLVEIAVRALSPGINDPYTAVAVIHRLSASWSRLLGKAVPPGVFRDEDGQPRVICPRPTYALLLNASFSQIRQNSTGVPLVIIQLLKSMHAISFCIRTSEQRTALREQVDAVLDDARRAIVNPADLEDIEQHGRTAREALHEEESG
;
A
#
# COMPACT_ATOMS: atom_id res chain seq x y z
N MET A 1 42.75 -5.57 -1.67
CA MET A 1 42.30 -4.72 -0.54
C MET A 1 42.19 -3.28 -1.02
N THR A 2 40.98 -2.83 -1.37
CA THR A 2 40.64 -1.39 -1.48
C THR A 2 39.12 -1.30 -1.54
N ARG A 3 38.47 -1.09 -0.38
CA ARG A 3 37.03 -0.84 -0.27
C ARG A 3 36.74 0.52 -0.92
N ARG A 4 36.17 0.53 -2.12
CA ARG A 4 35.48 1.71 -2.67
C ARG A 4 34.06 1.72 -2.13
N THR A 5 33.86 2.46 -1.05
CA THR A 5 32.54 2.88 -0.58
C THR A 5 31.90 3.73 -1.68
N LEU A 6 30.87 3.20 -2.33
CA LEU A 6 29.98 3.93 -3.22
C LEU A 6 29.34 5.09 -2.46
N ALA A 7 29.84 6.29 -2.71
CA ALA A 7 29.19 7.53 -2.30
C ALA A 7 27.89 7.64 -3.09
N LEU A 8 26.76 7.35 -2.44
CA LEU A 8 25.44 7.65 -2.99
C LEU A 8 25.37 9.16 -3.30
N PRO A 9 24.79 9.56 -4.45
CA PRO A 9 24.64 10.97 -4.77
C PRO A 9 23.87 11.63 -3.62
N ARG A 10 24.42 12.72 -3.06
CA ARG A 10 23.90 13.39 -1.84
C ARG A 10 22.38 13.65 -1.87
N GLY A 11 21.78 13.79 -3.06
CA GLY A 11 20.34 13.94 -3.22
C GLY A 11 19.50 12.67 -2.99
N SER A 12 20.00 11.45 -3.25
CA SER A 12 19.24 10.21 -3.05
C SER A 12 19.27 9.73 -1.60
N ALA A 13 20.40 9.92 -0.91
CA ALA A 13 20.52 9.67 0.52
C ALA A 13 19.64 10.65 1.32
N VAL A 14 19.61 11.94 0.94
CA VAL A 14 18.74 12.94 1.56
C VAL A 14 17.27 12.62 1.29
N ARG A 15 16.87 12.18 0.08
CA ARG A 15 15.49 11.74 -0.19
C ARG A 15 15.10 10.48 0.58
N ALA A 16 15.99 9.49 0.67
CA ALA A 16 15.73 8.26 1.43
C ALA A 16 15.63 8.53 2.94
N VAL A 17 16.49 9.40 3.48
CA VAL A 17 16.41 9.87 4.87
C VAL A 17 15.15 10.71 5.06
N TRP A 18 14.80 11.58 4.12
CA TRP A 18 13.59 12.41 4.17
C TRP A 18 12.31 11.57 4.14
N ASP A 19 12.25 10.54 3.30
CA ASP A 19 11.14 9.59 3.25
C ASP A 19 11.07 8.74 4.53
N SER A 20 12.22 8.35 5.08
CA SER A 20 12.30 7.65 6.37
C SER A 20 11.91 8.54 7.56
N VAL A 21 12.19 9.84 7.48
CA VAL A 21 11.84 10.83 8.52
C VAL A 21 10.37 11.21 8.43
N ARG A 22 9.81 11.40 7.23
CA ARG A 22 8.37 11.64 7.02
C ARG A 22 7.49 10.47 7.43
N THR A 23 8.00 9.24 7.31
CA THR A 23 7.28 8.02 7.73
C THR A 23 7.44 7.72 9.22
N SER A 24 8.22 8.51 9.96
CA SER A 24 8.39 8.36 11.42
C SER A 24 7.23 9.00 12.19
N LEU A 25 6.67 8.25 13.13
CA LEU A 25 5.59 8.71 14.02
C LEU A 25 5.99 9.94 14.86
N TRP A 26 7.28 10.13 15.12
CA TRP A 26 7.77 11.16 16.03
C TRP A 26 8.12 12.49 15.37
N PHE A 27 8.19 12.54 14.04
CA PHE A 27 8.68 13.73 13.34
C PHE A 27 7.81 14.97 13.61
N LEU A 28 6.51 14.88 13.37
CA LEU A 28 5.60 16.01 13.60
C LEU A 28 5.42 16.33 15.10
N PRO A 29 5.30 15.35 16.02
CA PRO A 29 5.29 15.64 17.46
C PRO A 29 6.52 16.38 17.96
N SER A 30 7.73 15.98 17.53
CA SER A 30 8.96 16.66 17.90
C SER A 30 9.01 18.09 17.36
N LEU A 31 8.54 18.31 16.13
CA LEU A 31 8.45 19.65 15.55
C LEU A 31 7.46 20.54 16.32
N MET A 32 6.28 20.01 16.66
CA MET A 32 5.27 20.73 17.44
C MET A 32 5.76 21.03 18.85
N GLY A 33 6.39 20.06 19.53
CA GLY A 33 7.03 20.29 20.82
C GLY A 33 8.10 21.37 20.77
N GLY A 34 8.88 21.43 19.68
CA GLY A 34 9.85 22.50 19.44
C GLY A 34 9.24 23.89 19.24
N MET A 35 7.96 23.99 18.89
CA MET A 35 7.25 25.28 18.81
C MET A 35 6.76 25.79 20.18
N ALA A 36 6.64 24.93 21.20
CA ALA A 36 6.15 25.33 22.52
C ALA A 36 7.00 26.45 23.17
N PRO A 37 8.34 26.40 23.20
CA PRO A 37 9.15 27.49 23.76
C PRO A 37 8.89 28.84 23.08
N ILE A 38 8.75 28.84 21.75
CA ILE A 38 8.45 30.06 20.98
C ILE A 38 7.08 30.61 21.39
N LEU A 39 6.08 29.74 21.52
CA LEU A 39 4.74 30.11 21.92
C LEU A 39 4.70 30.67 23.34
N VAL A 40 5.44 30.07 24.29
CA VAL A 40 5.56 30.55 25.67
C VAL A 40 6.24 31.93 25.73
N ILE A 41 7.37 32.10 25.04
CA ILE A 41 8.07 33.39 24.98
C ILE A 41 7.17 34.47 24.38
N ALA A 42 6.45 34.16 23.30
CA ALA A 42 5.51 35.07 22.66
C ALA A 42 4.34 35.44 23.58
N ALA A 43 3.79 34.46 24.31
CA ALA A 43 2.70 34.68 25.26
C ALA A 43 3.12 35.58 26.43
N ILE A 44 4.29 35.30 27.03
CA ILE A 44 4.85 36.12 28.12
C ILE A 44 5.18 37.54 27.64
N ALA A 45 5.78 37.69 26.45
CA ALA A 45 6.08 38.99 25.88
C ALA A 45 4.81 39.80 25.59
N ALA A 46 3.71 39.14 25.20
CA ALA A 46 2.41 39.77 25.02
C ALA A 46 1.77 40.17 26.36
N ASP A 47 1.83 39.31 27.38
CA ASP A 47 1.37 39.63 28.73
C ASP A 47 2.09 40.85 29.31
N ALA A 48 3.41 40.94 29.14
CA ALA A 48 4.21 42.09 29.59
C ALA A 48 3.81 43.42 28.91
N ARG A 49 3.38 43.37 27.64
CA ARG A 49 2.89 44.57 26.91
C ARG A 49 1.48 44.96 27.31
N LEU A 50 0.62 43.97 27.57
CA LEU A 50 -0.77 44.18 27.97
C LEU A 50 -0.88 44.72 29.41
N GLY A 51 -0.01 44.25 30.32
CA GLY A 51 0.04 44.70 31.71
C GLY A 51 0.40 46.18 31.89
N GLN A 52 0.99 46.84 30.88
CA GLN A 52 1.39 48.25 30.95
C GLN A 52 0.31 49.23 30.45
N GLY A 53 -0.81 48.77 29.88
CA GLY A 53 -1.83 49.63 29.27
C GLY A 53 -3.29 49.26 29.54
N ALA A 54 -3.58 48.20 30.30
CA ALA A 54 -4.94 47.69 30.48
C ALA A 54 -5.64 48.30 31.72
N GLY A 55 -6.18 49.50 31.57
CA GLY A 55 -7.27 49.99 32.42
C GLY A 55 -8.60 49.37 32.00
N ASP A 56 -9.25 48.62 32.90
CA ASP A 56 -10.68 48.23 33.00
C ASP A 56 -11.49 47.81 31.75
N SER A 57 -10.91 47.66 30.57
CA SER A 57 -11.65 47.49 29.30
C SER A 57 -11.44 46.13 28.62
N PHE A 58 -10.88 45.12 29.30
CA PHE A 58 -10.71 43.80 28.71
C PHE A 58 -11.96 42.92 28.86
N PRO A 59 -12.38 42.20 27.80
CA PRO A 59 -13.55 41.33 27.87
C PRO A 59 -13.36 40.25 28.93
N ARG A 60 -14.36 40.10 29.81
CA ARG A 60 -14.53 39.11 30.90
C ARG A 60 -14.31 37.63 30.54
N LEU A 61 -13.98 37.32 29.28
CA LEU A 61 -13.62 35.98 28.83
C LEU A 61 -12.17 35.60 29.19
N VAL A 62 -11.31 36.60 29.48
CA VAL A 62 -9.94 36.38 29.95
C VAL A 62 -9.98 36.13 31.46
N TYR A 63 -9.59 34.92 31.87
CA TYR A 63 -9.64 34.44 33.24
C TYR A 63 -8.78 35.34 34.16
N VAL A 64 -9.43 36.10 35.04
CA VAL A 64 -8.77 36.91 36.08
C VAL A 64 -8.60 36.02 37.30
N SER A 65 -7.43 35.41 37.46
CA SER A 65 -7.05 34.73 38.70
C SER A 65 -5.80 35.35 39.29
N GLN A 66 -5.74 35.30 40.62
CA GLN A 66 -4.55 35.62 41.39
C GLN A 66 -3.41 34.67 40.98
N PRO A 67 -2.13 35.08 41.09
CA PRO A 67 -0.98 34.30 40.60
C PRO A 67 -0.92 32.86 41.13
N ASP A 68 -1.31 32.64 42.39
CA ASP A 68 -1.30 31.31 43.01
C ASP A 68 -2.38 30.38 42.44
N GLU A 69 -3.59 30.89 42.24
CA GLU A 69 -4.69 30.13 41.60
C GLU A 69 -4.33 29.70 40.16
N ALA A 70 -3.60 30.56 39.43
CA ALA A 70 -3.14 30.25 38.08
C ALA A 70 -2.09 29.12 38.05
N ARG A 71 -1.19 29.06 39.03
CA ARG A 71 -0.18 27.99 39.15
C ARG A 71 -0.85 26.64 39.44
N ASP A 72 -1.76 26.60 40.40
CA ASP A 72 -2.48 25.38 40.76
C ASP A 72 -3.36 24.87 39.61
N PHE A 73 -4.01 25.79 38.89
CA PHE A 73 -4.79 25.46 37.70
C PHE A 73 -3.92 24.92 36.57
N LEU A 74 -2.78 25.54 36.28
CA LEU A 74 -1.82 25.05 35.29
C LEU A 74 -1.23 23.69 35.67
N ALA A 75 -0.93 23.45 36.95
CA ALA A 75 -0.46 22.15 37.44
C ALA A 75 -1.52 21.05 37.28
N THR A 76 -2.79 21.40 37.51
CA THR A 76 -3.94 20.51 37.26
C THR A 76 -4.05 20.17 35.77
N ILE A 77 -4.01 21.19 34.89
CA ILE A 77 -4.01 21.00 33.44
C ILE A 77 -2.86 20.10 33.01
N LEU A 78 -1.64 20.36 33.49
CA LEU A 78 -0.46 19.57 33.15
C LEU A 78 -0.65 18.09 33.50
N THR A 79 -1.13 17.80 34.71
CA THR A 79 -1.35 16.43 35.19
C THR A 79 -2.45 15.72 34.39
N SER A 80 -3.55 16.40 34.09
CA SER A 80 -4.62 15.88 33.23
C SER A 80 -4.12 15.61 31.81
N MET A 81 -3.31 16.50 31.25
CA MET A 81 -2.75 16.36 29.91
C MET A 81 -1.74 15.21 29.81
N ILE A 82 -0.91 14.99 30.83
CA ILE A 82 -0.01 13.83 30.90
C ILE A 82 -0.83 12.53 30.92
N THR A 83 -1.91 12.49 31.71
CA THR A 83 -2.80 11.32 31.80
C THR A 83 -3.48 11.02 30.47
N MET A 84 -4.03 12.06 29.81
CA MET A 84 -4.65 11.91 28.50
C MET A 84 -3.64 11.52 27.41
N ALA A 85 -2.41 12.05 27.45
CA ALA A 85 -1.35 11.65 26.53
C ALA A 85 -0.97 10.17 26.69
N SER A 86 -0.92 9.68 27.93
CA SER A 86 -0.72 8.25 28.22
C SER A 86 -1.85 7.39 27.63
N LEU A 87 -3.10 7.84 27.74
CA LEU A 87 -4.25 7.16 27.12
C LEU A 87 -4.13 7.12 25.58
N VAL A 88 -3.77 8.24 24.94
CA VAL A 88 -3.53 8.30 23.49
C VAL A 88 -2.43 7.33 23.08
N PHE A 89 -1.31 7.30 23.81
CA PHE A 89 -0.20 6.40 23.53
C PHE A 89 -0.61 4.92 23.68
N SER A 90 -1.35 4.59 24.74
CA SER A 90 -1.89 3.25 24.98
C SER A 90 -2.82 2.80 23.86
N ILE A 91 -3.81 3.63 23.49
CA ILE A 91 -4.72 3.35 22.39
C ILE A 91 -3.94 3.20 21.06
N THR A 92 -2.98 4.09 20.79
CA THR A 92 -2.11 4.01 19.59
C THR A 92 -1.37 2.67 19.54
N MET A 93 -0.85 2.21 20.68
CA MET A 93 -0.12 0.94 20.78
C MET A 93 -1.04 -0.27 20.61
N VAL A 94 -2.24 -0.26 21.20
CA VAL A 94 -3.25 -1.33 21.00
C VAL A 94 -3.60 -1.43 19.53
N VAL A 95 -3.85 -0.30 18.88
CA VAL A 95 -4.18 -0.26 17.45
C VAL A 95 -3.01 -0.72 16.59
N LEU A 96 -1.78 -0.34 16.94
CA LEU A 96 -0.59 -0.81 16.25
C LEU A 96 -0.46 -2.33 16.36
N THR A 97 -0.75 -2.87 17.53
CA THR A 97 -0.71 -4.32 17.80
C THR A 97 -1.82 -5.04 17.04
N LEU A 98 -3.04 -4.49 17.03
CA LEU A 98 -4.17 -5.01 16.28
C LEU A 98 -3.91 -4.94 14.77
N ALA A 99 -3.31 -3.85 14.29
CA ALA A 99 -2.97 -3.69 12.89
C ALA A 99 -1.84 -4.64 12.48
N ALA A 100 -0.85 -4.87 13.34
CA ALA A 100 0.19 -5.87 13.10
C ALA A 100 -0.41 -7.29 13.02
N SER A 101 -1.35 -7.61 13.92
CA SER A 101 -2.01 -8.93 13.97
C SER A 101 -3.09 -9.12 12.90
N GLN A 102 -3.68 -8.04 12.37
CA GLN A 102 -4.75 -8.06 11.35
C GLN A 102 -4.31 -7.62 9.95
N PHE A 103 -3.11 -7.06 9.75
CA PHE A 103 -2.68 -6.59 8.42
C PHE A 103 -1.22 -6.95 8.06
N GLY A 104 -0.48 -7.57 8.98
CA GLY A 104 0.91 -7.97 8.75
C GLY A 104 1.89 -6.77 8.74
N PRO A 105 3.21 -7.04 8.73
CA PRO A 105 4.22 -6.01 9.00
C PRO A 105 4.33 -4.89 7.95
N ARG A 106 3.72 -5.05 6.77
CA ARG A 106 3.81 -4.08 5.66
C ARG A 106 2.87 -2.87 5.84
N LEU A 107 1.70 -3.07 6.45
CA LEU A 107 0.70 -2.00 6.63
C LEU A 107 0.94 -1.16 7.90
N ILE A 108 1.79 -1.64 8.82
CA ILE A 108 2.30 -0.88 9.97
C ILE A 108 2.93 0.45 9.51
N ARG A 109 3.75 0.43 8.45
CA ARG A 109 4.40 1.63 7.92
C ARG A 109 3.42 2.67 7.39
N SER A 110 2.33 2.22 6.76
CA SER A 110 1.25 3.11 6.26
C SER A 110 0.45 3.73 7.41
N PHE A 111 0.32 3.02 8.54
CA PHE A 111 -0.38 3.51 9.71
C PHE A 111 0.46 4.51 10.53
N MET A 112 1.76 4.25 10.73
CA MET A 112 2.66 5.13 11.51
C MET A 112 2.94 6.48 10.84
N GLY A 113 2.82 6.56 9.51
CA GLY A 113 2.99 7.79 8.73
C GLY A 113 1.75 8.67 8.62
N ARG A 114 0.61 8.30 9.25
CA ARG A 114 -0.62 9.10 9.12
C ARG A 114 -0.48 10.43 9.87
N LEU A 115 -0.61 11.53 9.12
CA LEU A 115 -0.53 12.90 9.64
C LEU A 115 -1.48 13.16 10.81
N GLN A 116 -2.65 12.51 10.83
CA GLN A 116 -3.64 12.67 11.91
C GLN A 116 -3.13 12.18 13.26
N THR A 117 -2.59 10.95 13.35
CA THR A 117 -2.03 10.40 14.60
C THR A 117 -0.85 11.24 15.09
N GLN A 118 0.01 11.66 14.15
CA GLN A 118 1.16 12.50 14.46
C GLN A 118 0.76 13.89 14.95
N PHE A 119 -0.30 14.49 14.40
CA PHE A 119 -0.82 15.78 14.82
C PHE A 119 -1.45 15.74 16.21
N VAL A 120 -2.27 14.71 16.49
CA VAL A 120 -2.88 14.53 17.82
C VAL A 120 -1.78 14.37 18.87
N LEU A 121 -0.82 13.47 18.65
CA LEU A 121 0.28 13.26 19.59
C LEU A 121 1.13 14.53 19.76
N GLY A 122 1.38 15.25 18.67
CA GLY A 122 2.09 16.53 18.70
C GLY A 122 1.35 17.63 19.44
N ALA A 123 0.03 17.69 19.37
CA ALA A 123 -0.78 18.65 20.14
C ALA A 123 -0.69 18.38 21.65
N PHE A 124 -0.75 17.11 22.07
CA PHE A 124 -0.53 16.75 23.48
C PHE A 124 0.87 17.13 23.96
N VAL A 125 1.91 16.78 23.20
CA VAL A 125 3.30 17.13 23.52
C VAL A 125 3.50 18.64 23.58
N LEU A 126 2.97 19.40 22.62
CA LEU A 126 3.01 20.86 22.59
C LEU A 126 2.37 21.45 23.85
N THR A 127 1.16 21.04 24.20
CA THR A 127 0.43 21.56 25.37
C THR A 127 1.16 21.22 26.67
N ILE A 128 1.70 20.00 26.81
CA ILE A 128 2.48 19.59 28.00
C ILE A 128 3.73 20.46 28.15
N ILE A 129 4.52 20.62 27.08
CA ILE A 129 5.74 21.44 27.12
C ILE A 129 5.39 22.91 27.38
N TYR A 130 4.33 23.42 26.77
CA TYR A 130 3.83 24.78 27.01
C TYR A 130 3.49 24.99 28.49
N CYS A 131 2.70 24.10 29.10
CA CYS A 131 2.34 24.17 30.51
C CYS A 131 3.57 24.05 31.43
N LEU A 132 4.50 23.14 31.14
CA LEU A 132 5.74 22.96 31.91
C LEU A 132 6.61 24.22 31.90
N LEU A 133 6.85 24.78 30.72
CA LEU A 133 7.69 25.99 30.58
C LEU A 133 7.02 27.22 31.19
N LEU A 134 5.69 27.34 31.05
CA LEU A 134 4.93 28.42 31.68
C LEU A 134 4.96 28.31 33.21
N LEU A 135 4.77 27.11 33.77
CA LEU A 135 4.92 26.86 35.21
C LEU A 135 6.32 27.19 35.72
N ALA A 136 7.36 26.75 35.00
CA ALA A 136 8.75 27.07 35.34
C ALA A 136 9.02 28.58 35.31
N SER A 137 8.45 29.30 34.34
CA SER A 137 8.58 30.76 34.24
C SER A 137 7.78 31.52 35.29
N LEU A 138 6.65 30.97 35.75
CA LEU A 138 5.85 31.58 36.81
C LEU A 138 6.52 31.39 38.17
N ALA A 139 7.24 30.29 38.39
CA ALA A 139 7.96 30.02 39.63
C ALA A 139 9.15 30.97 39.87
N SER A 140 9.69 31.61 38.82
CA SER A 140 10.88 32.46 38.89
C SER A 140 10.60 33.97 39.00
N GLN A 141 9.35 34.42 38.95
CA GLN A 141 8.99 35.84 39.09
C GLN A 141 8.54 36.17 40.52
N ASP A 142 9.10 37.24 41.10
CA ASP A 142 8.72 37.78 42.41
C ASP A 142 7.25 38.25 42.41
N GLU A 143 6.58 38.14 43.58
CA GLU A 143 5.14 38.34 43.83
C GLU A 143 4.52 39.65 43.29
N ALA A 144 5.31 40.62 42.83
CA ALA A 144 4.86 41.96 42.46
C ALA A 144 4.70 42.23 40.94
N ALA A 145 5.11 41.34 40.05
CA ALA A 145 5.01 41.62 38.61
C ALA A 145 4.76 40.37 37.77
N SER A 146 3.52 40.22 37.29
CA SER A 146 3.17 39.84 35.93
C SER A 146 1.86 39.06 35.95
N SER A 147 0.78 39.74 35.60
CA SER A 147 -0.47 39.09 35.27
C SER A 147 -0.31 38.24 34.02
N ALA A 148 -0.21 36.91 34.18
CA ALA A 148 -0.06 35.95 33.07
C ALA A 148 -1.40 35.58 32.41
N TYR A 149 -2.25 36.58 32.14
CA TYR A 149 -3.63 36.37 31.72
C TYR A 149 -3.75 35.69 30.35
N LEU A 150 -3.00 36.17 29.36
CA LEU A 150 -3.00 35.60 28.01
C LEU A 150 -2.32 34.24 28.00
N SER A 151 -1.21 34.09 28.72
CA SER A 151 -0.46 32.84 28.79
C SER A 151 -1.30 31.68 29.35
N VAL A 152 -2.05 31.92 30.43
CA VAL A 152 -2.97 30.93 31.01
C VAL A 152 -4.16 30.67 30.08
N THR A 153 -4.71 31.70 29.44
CA THR A 153 -5.79 31.55 28.46
C THR A 153 -5.39 30.66 27.29
N ILE A 154 -4.17 30.83 26.77
CA ILE A 154 -3.61 29.96 25.72
C ILE A 154 -3.48 28.52 26.20
N ALA A 155 -3.02 28.28 27.45
CA ALA A 155 -3.00 26.93 28.02
C ALA A 155 -4.40 26.30 28.02
N THR A 156 -5.41 27.03 28.51
CA THR A 156 -6.80 26.55 28.54
C THR A 156 -7.32 26.22 27.14
N VAL A 157 -7.08 27.10 26.15
CA VAL A 157 -7.49 26.86 24.75
C VAL A 157 -6.79 25.62 24.20
N LEU A 158 -5.48 25.48 24.42
CA LEU A 158 -4.72 24.29 24.02
C LEU A 158 -5.27 23.02 24.66
N THR A 159 -5.66 23.07 25.94
CA THR A 159 -6.29 21.94 26.63
C THR A 159 -7.63 21.56 26.01
N VAL A 160 -8.53 22.53 25.79
CA VAL A 160 -9.84 22.29 25.16
C VAL A 160 -9.68 21.69 23.76
N VAL A 161 -8.76 22.24 22.96
CA VAL A 161 -8.41 21.69 21.65
C VAL A 161 -7.88 20.26 21.78
N SER A 162 -7.01 19.99 22.76
CA SER A 162 -6.45 18.65 22.98
C SER A 162 -7.52 17.63 23.36
N VAL A 163 -8.50 18.00 24.19
CA VAL A 163 -9.64 17.16 24.54
C VAL A 163 -10.51 16.87 23.32
N ALA A 164 -10.83 17.89 22.52
CA ALA A 164 -11.58 17.70 21.27
C ALA A 164 -10.83 16.77 20.29
N LEU A 165 -9.51 16.95 20.17
CA LEU A 165 -8.66 16.07 19.36
C LEU A 165 -8.64 14.63 19.88
N LEU A 166 -8.66 14.40 21.19
CA LEU A 166 -8.78 13.06 21.76
C LEU A 166 -10.10 12.38 21.37
N VAL A 167 -11.22 13.09 21.48
CA VAL A 167 -12.54 12.56 21.10
C VAL A 167 -12.58 12.24 19.60
N LEU A 168 -12.09 13.17 18.76
CA LEU A 168 -11.98 12.95 17.31
C LEU A 168 -11.04 11.79 16.98
N TYR A 169 -9.93 11.65 17.72
CA TYR A 169 -8.98 10.57 17.54
C TYR A 169 -9.64 9.21 17.81
N ILE A 170 -10.39 9.08 18.90
CA ILE A 170 -11.15 7.86 19.21
C ILE A 170 -12.21 7.59 18.13
N HIS A 171 -12.94 8.62 17.68
CA HIS A 171 -13.95 8.47 16.64
C HIS A 171 -13.36 8.02 15.30
N VAL A 172 -12.30 8.68 14.84
CA VAL A 172 -11.58 8.29 13.62
C VAL A 172 -11.04 6.88 13.74
N LEU A 173 -10.55 6.52 14.92
CA LEU A 173 -10.01 5.19 15.16
C LEU A 173 -11.09 4.10 15.13
N ALA A 174 -12.23 4.35 15.76
CA ALA A 174 -13.39 3.45 15.74
C ALA A 174 -13.98 3.31 14.33
N ASN A 175 -13.99 4.39 13.55
CA ASN A 175 -14.54 4.43 12.18
C ASN A 175 -13.50 4.09 11.10
N SER A 176 -12.23 3.93 11.44
CA SER A 176 -11.24 3.34 10.56
C SER A 176 -11.45 1.83 10.49
N ILE A 177 -12.60 1.42 9.94
CA ILE A 177 -12.82 0.12 9.33
C ILE A 177 -11.83 0.05 8.16
N ILE A 178 -10.64 -0.45 8.49
CA ILE A 178 -9.42 -0.39 7.69
C ILE A 178 -9.57 -1.12 6.33
N SER A 179 -10.55 -2.02 6.21
CA SER A 179 -10.81 -2.79 4.99
C SER A 179 -11.20 -1.91 3.80
N GLU A 180 -12.22 -1.05 3.89
CA GLU A 180 -12.74 -0.33 2.71
C GLU A 180 -11.74 0.69 2.15
N SER A 181 -11.10 1.47 3.02
CA SER A 181 -10.11 2.46 2.60
C SER A 181 -8.87 1.81 1.96
N LEU A 182 -8.46 0.64 2.47
CA LEU A 182 -7.35 -0.12 1.92
C LEU A 182 -7.72 -0.78 0.59
N ILE A 183 -8.90 -1.41 0.50
CA ILE A 183 -9.44 -1.96 -0.75
C ILE A 183 -9.49 -0.88 -1.83
N LYS A 184 -9.94 0.34 -1.48
CA LYS A 184 -9.96 1.48 -2.40
C LYS A 184 -8.56 1.90 -2.83
N ALA A 185 -7.60 1.98 -1.90
CA ALA A 185 -6.22 2.38 -2.20
C ALA A 185 -5.50 1.36 -3.10
N VAL A 186 -5.52 0.07 -2.74
CA VAL A 186 -4.90 -1.01 -3.52
C VAL A 186 -5.61 -1.17 -4.86
N GLY A 187 -6.94 -1.07 -4.86
CA GLY A 187 -7.72 -1.06 -6.09
C GLY A 187 -7.31 0.08 -7.03
N HIS A 188 -7.06 1.28 -6.50
CA HIS A 188 -6.61 2.41 -7.32
C HIS A 188 -5.20 2.17 -7.90
N GLU A 189 -4.28 1.56 -7.14
CA GLU A 189 -2.97 1.14 -7.64
C GLU A 189 -3.10 0.14 -8.81
N LEU A 190 -4.00 -0.84 -8.67
CA LEU A 190 -4.31 -1.79 -9.75
C LEU A 190 -4.86 -1.06 -10.99
N ASP A 191 -5.82 -0.15 -10.83
CA ASP A 191 -6.39 0.63 -11.94
C ASP A 191 -5.33 1.46 -12.67
N GLN A 192 -4.40 2.07 -11.92
CA GLN A 192 -3.30 2.83 -12.49
C GLN A 192 -2.37 1.93 -13.31
N GLY A 193 -2.05 0.73 -12.80
CA GLY A 193 -1.29 -0.27 -13.55
C GLY A 193 -2.00 -0.70 -14.83
N ILE A 194 -3.32 -0.95 -14.78
CA ILE A 194 -4.13 -1.31 -15.96
C ILE A 194 -4.17 -0.15 -16.98
N ALA A 195 -4.27 1.09 -16.51
CA ALA A 195 -4.34 2.26 -17.40
C ALA A 195 -3.10 2.42 -18.28
N GLN A 196 -1.93 2.04 -17.75
CA GLN A 196 -0.65 2.08 -18.46
C GLN A 196 -0.48 0.97 -19.51
N LEU A 197 -1.33 -0.05 -19.49
CA LEU A 197 -1.27 -1.12 -20.49
C LEU A 197 -1.74 -0.62 -21.87
N PRO A 198 -1.15 -1.16 -22.95
CA PRO A 198 -1.60 -0.86 -24.30
C PRO A 198 -3.05 -1.35 -24.53
N PRO A 199 -3.78 -0.73 -25.47
CA PRO A 199 -5.09 -1.24 -25.86
C PRO A 199 -4.98 -2.68 -26.38
N LEU A 200 -6.10 -3.41 -26.35
CA LEU A 200 -6.16 -4.75 -26.92
C LEU A 200 -5.70 -4.73 -28.39
N GLY A 201 -4.83 -5.65 -28.75
CA GLY A 201 -4.27 -5.79 -30.09
C GLY A 201 -3.81 -7.23 -30.33
N GLN A 202 -3.18 -7.48 -31.49
CA GLN A 202 -2.55 -8.78 -31.73
C GLN A 202 -1.41 -8.98 -30.73
N ALA A 203 -1.48 -10.09 -30.01
CA ALA A 203 -0.45 -10.50 -29.08
C ALA A 203 0.53 -11.42 -29.82
N ASP A 204 1.82 -11.06 -29.78
CA ASP A 204 2.88 -11.99 -30.18
C ASP A 204 2.89 -13.18 -29.20
N ASP A 205 3.06 -14.38 -29.75
CA ASP A 205 3.32 -15.60 -28.97
C ASP A 205 4.83 -15.67 -28.66
N PRO A 206 5.24 -15.51 -27.38
CA PRO A 206 6.65 -15.54 -27.00
C PRO A 206 7.31 -16.89 -27.29
N GLU A 207 6.59 -18.00 -27.17
CA GLU A 207 7.15 -19.33 -27.43
C GLU A 207 7.47 -19.51 -28.92
N ALA A 208 6.58 -19.03 -29.78
CA ALA A 208 6.80 -19.03 -31.23
C ALA A 208 7.91 -18.07 -31.69
N ALA A 209 8.24 -17.05 -30.89
CA ALA A 209 9.30 -16.09 -31.20
C ALA A 209 10.71 -16.56 -30.80
N LEU A 210 10.84 -17.61 -29.99
CA LEU A 210 12.13 -18.22 -29.66
C LEU A 210 12.62 -19.10 -30.81
N PRO A 211 13.94 -19.10 -31.10
CA PRO A 211 14.54 -20.07 -32.01
C PRO A 211 14.22 -21.51 -31.57
N ALA A 212 13.92 -22.42 -32.50
CA ALA A 212 13.57 -23.80 -32.19
C ALA A 212 14.70 -24.57 -31.48
N ASP A 213 15.96 -24.21 -31.76
CA ASP A 213 17.17 -24.75 -31.14
C ASP A 213 17.65 -23.93 -29.92
N PHE A 214 16.83 -22.99 -29.41
CA PHE A 214 17.21 -22.11 -28.30
C PHE A 214 17.61 -22.89 -27.04
N ALA A 215 16.87 -23.94 -26.69
CA ALA A 215 17.16 -24.72 -25.49
C ALA A 215 18.53 -25.42 -25.54
N ASP A 216 18.98 -25.80 -26.75
CA ASP A 216 20.22 -26.55 -26.96
C ASP A 216 21.43 -25.64 -27.21
N ARG A 217 21.19 -24.44 -27.76
CA ARG A 217 22.24 -23.51 -28.19
C ARG A 217 22.20 -22.16 -27.48
N ALA A 218 21.51 -22.06 -26.36
CA ALA A 218 21.60 -20.90 -25.49
C ALA A 218 22.53 -21.18 -24.30
N ALA A 219 23.37 -20.21 -23.98
CA ALA A 219 24.10 -20.20 -22.72
C ALA A 219 23.20 -19.62 -21.61
N PHE A 220 22.90 -20.43 -20.58
CA PHE A 220 22.02 -20.02 -19.47
C PHE A 220 22.80 -19.39 -18.33
N HIS A 221 22.26 -18.30 -17.79
CA HIS A 221 22.88 -17.49 -16.75
C HIS A 221 21.90 -17.16 -15.63
N GLY A 222 22.46 -16.92 -14.45
CA GLY A 222 21.75 -16.49 -13.26
C GLY A 222 21.98 -15.04 -12.89
N THR A 223 21.35 -14.65 -11.80
CA THR A 223 21.60 -13.37 -11.14
C THR A 223 22.65 -13.54 -10.04
N GLU A 224 23.39 -12.47 -9.73
CA GLU A 224 24.46 -12.49 -8.72
C GLU A 224 23.95 -12.73 -7.28
N ARG A 225 22.65 -12.57 -7.03
CA ARG A 225 22.03 -12.74 -5.72
C ARG A 225 20.57 -13.14 -5.86
N SER A 226 20.02 -13.81 -4.86
CA SER A 226 18.59 -14.10 -4.79
C SER A 226 17.77 -12.86 -4.45
N GLY A 227 16.55 -12.76 -4.98
CA GLY A 227 15.61 -11.67 -4.65
C GLY A 227 14.41 -11.60 -5.57
N TYR A 228 13.45 -10.72 -5.25
CA TYR A 228 12.32 -10.46 -6.13
C TYR A 228 12.73 -9.54 -7.27
N VAL A 229 12.33 -9.91 -8.49
CA VAL A 229 12.45 -9.06 -9.68
C VAL A 229 11.46 -7.91 -9.54
N GLN A 230 11.97 -6.70 -9.32
CA GLN A 230 11.17 -5.50 -9.14
C GLN A 230 10.89 -4.79 -10.47
N ALA A 231 11.89 -4.76 -11.35
CA ALA A 231 11.79 -4.19 -12.68
C ALA A 231 12.84 -4.81 -13.62
N ILE A 232 12.52 -4.84 -14.91
CA ILE A 232 13.42 -5.21 -15.99
C ILE A 232 13.49 -4.01 -16.95
N ASP A 233 14.71 -3.57 -17.22
CA ASP A 233 15.00 -2.51 -18.18
C ASP A 233 15.03 -3.10 -19.60
N PHE A 234 13.84 -3.24 -20.20
CA PHE A 234 13.66 -3.89 -21.51
C PHE A 234 14.28 -3.11 -22.67
N GLU A 235 14.33 -1.78 -22.59
CA GLU A 235 14.97 -0.92 -23.59
C GLU A 235 16.48 -1.19 -23.62
N ARG A 236 17.15 -1.05 -22.48
CA ARG A 236 18.58 -1.35 -22.37
C ARG A 236 18.91 -2.80 -22.69
N LEU A 237 18.03 -3.74 -22.32
CA LEU A 237 18.21 -5.15 -22.62
C LEU A 237 18.13 -5.43 -24.12
N THR A 238 17.17 -4.81 -24.81
CA THR A 238 17.03 -4.87 -26.28
C THR A 238 18.26 -4.28 -26.98
N ASP A 239 18.78 -3.15 -26.52
CA ASP A 239 19.99 -2.52 -27.07
C ASP A 239 21.24 -3.38 -26.90
N LEU A 240 21.38 -4.02 -25.72
CA LEU A 240 22.47 -4.96 -25.45
C LEU A 240 22.39 -6.17 -26.38
N ALA A 241 21.19 -6.72 -26.56
CA ALA A 241 20.95 -7.85 -27.44
C ALA A 241 21.24 -7.49 -28.91
N ARG A 242 20.79 -6.32 -29.38
CA ARG A 242 21.06 -5.81 -30.73
C ARG A 242 22.55 -5.60 -30.97
N SER A 243 23.24 -4.90 -30.07
CA SER A 243 24.66 -4.54 -30.24
C SER A 243 25.61 -5.74 -30.29
N HIS A 244 25.22 -6.88 -29.73
CA HIS A 244 25.99 -8.13 -29.78
C HIS A 244 25.39 -9.16 -30.75
N ASP A 245 24.33 -8.78 -31.46
CA ASP A 245 23.56 -9.62 -32.36
C ASP A 245 23.17 -10.97 -31.72
N VAL A 246 22.52 -10.89 -30.56
CA VAL A 246 22.00 -12.05 -29.81
C VAL A 246 20.50 -11.91 -29.56
N ILE A 247 19.90 -13.04 -29.16
CA ILE A 247 18.53 -13.13 -28.64
C ILE A 247 18.63 -13.49 -27.16
N VAL A 248 17.93 -12.74 -26.30
CA VAL A 248 17.86 -13.00 -24.86
C VAL A 248 16.51 -13.60 -24.52
N GLY A 249 16.49 -14.85 -24.08
CA GLY A 249 15.30 -15.50 -23.53
C GLY A 249 15.26 -15.39 -22.00
N LEU A 250 14.39 -14.56 -21.46
CA LEU A 250 14.14 -14.48 -20.03
C LEU A 250 13.29 -15.65 -19.55
N HIS A 251 13.57 -16.15 -18.34
CA HIS A 251 12.77 -17.17 -17.66
C HIS A 251 12.01 -16.59 -16.46
N LEU A 252 12.07 -15.27 -16.32
CA LEU A 252 11.48 -14.52 -15.23
C LEU A 252 10.83 -13.25 -15.76
N ARG A 253 9.85 -12.77 -15.00
CA ARG A 253 9.22 -11.46 -15.14
C ARG A 253 9.21 -10.74 -13.80
N ALA A 254 8.88 -9.45 -13.83
CA ALA A 254 8.62 -8.69 -12.61
C ALA A 254 7.61 -9.44 -11.71
N GLY A 255 7.92 -9.47 -10.41
CA GLY A 255 7.23 -10.27 -9.42
C GLY A 255 7.90 -11.62 -9.11
N ASN A 256 8.58 -12.27 -10.06
CA ASN A 256 9.20 -13.57 -9.77
C ASN A 256 10.34 -13.45 -8.74
N PHE A 257 10.61 -14.55 -8.02
CA PHE A 257 11.76 -14.64 -7.13
C PHE A 257 12.92 -15.30 -7.90
N ALA A 258 13.96 -14.52 -8.19
CA ALA A 258 15.18 -15.01 -8.79
C ALA A 258 16.03 -15.73 -7.74
N VAL A 259 16.52 -16.92 -8.08
CA VAL A 259 17.47 -17.67 -7.27
C VAL A 259 18.87 -17.38 -7.79
N GLN A 260 19.79 -17.08 -6.87
CA GLN A 260 21.20 -16.90 -7.18
C GLN A 260 21.73 -18.09 -7.98
N ASP A 261 22.49 -17.82 -9.04
CA ASP A 261 23.07 -18.85 -9.94
C ASP A 261 22.04 -19.78 -10.61
N GLY A 262 20.74 -19.50 -10.48
CA GLY A 262 19.66 -20.22 -11.18
C GLY A 262 19.56 -19.84 -12.66
N ARG A 263 18.72 -20.53 -13.43
CA ARG A 263 18.50 -20.22 -14.85
C ARG A 263 17.52 -19.05 -15.02
N CYS A 264 18.04 -17.83 -14.92
CA CYS A 264 17.25 -16.60 -15.00
C CYS A 264 17.03 -16.15 -16.45
N PHE A 265 18.04 -16.29 -17.30
CA PHE A 265 17.97 -15.93 -18.72
C PHE A 265 18.94 -16.78 -19.56
N GLY A 266 18.66 -16.92 -20.85
CA GLY A 266 19.52 -17.55 -21.84
C GLY A 266 19.98 -16.54 -22.89
N ILE A 267 21.21 -16.65 -23.35
CA ILE A 267 21.78 -15.87 -24.46
C ILE A 267 21.98 -16.81 -25.64
N TYR A 268 21.35 -16.50 -26.77
CA TYR A 268 21.44 -17.26 -28.02
C TYR A 268 22.04 -16.40 -29.15
N PRO A 269 22.94 -16.96 -29.98
CA PRO A 269 23.58 -18.26 -29.83
C PRO A 269 24.65 -18.25 -28.71
N ASP A 270 24.96 -19.44 -28.19
CA ASP A 270 25.88 -19.67 -27.07
C ASP A 270 27.33 -19.24 -27.35
N ASP A 271 27.79 -19.37 -28.59
CA ASP A 271 29.11 -18.93 -29.05
C ASP A 271 29.32 -17.41 -28.94
N ARG A 272 28.23 -16.63 -28.90
CA ARG A 272 28.24 -15.18 -28.67
C ARG A 272 28.05 -14.81 -27.20
N SER A 273 27.87 -15.79 -26.33
CA SER A 273 27.73 -15.55 -24.90
C SER A 273 29.09 -15.33 -24.24
N THR A 274 29.35 -14.08 -23.83
CA THR A 274 30.54 -13.75 -23.03
C THR A 274 30.15 -13.46 -21.58
N GLN A 275 31.06 -13.69 -20.63
CA GLN A 275 30.82 -13.40 -19.22
C GLN A 275 30.59 -11.90 -18.96
N ASP A 276 31.15 -11.01 -19.80
CA ASP A 276 30.86 -9.58 -19.71
C ASP A 276 29.43 -9.24 -20.16
N LEU A 277 29.00 -9.81 -21.29
CA LEU A 277 27.63 -9.65 -21.78
C LEU A 277 26.61 -10.19 -20.77
N ALA A 278 26.85 -11.37 -20.21
CA ALA A 278 25.99 -11.96 -19.18
C ALA A 278 25.86 -11.06 -17.94
N ARG A 279 26.96 -10.46 -17.46
CA ARG A 279 26.93 -9.51 -16.34
C ARG A 279 26.17 -8.22 -16.70
N ARG A 280 26.34 -7.70 -17.92
CA ARG A 280 25.62 -6.50 -18.38
C ARG A 280 24.12 -6.75 -18.50
N ILE A 281 23.71 -7.92 -18.99
CA ILE A 281 22.31 -8.36 -19.04
C ILE A 281 21.76 -8.56 -17.64
N ALA A 282 22.48 -9.25 -16.74
CA ALA A 282 22.04 -9.39 -15.35
C ALA A 282 21.84 -8.03 -14.67
N GLY A 283 22.65 -7.02 -15.02
CA GLY A 283 22.52 -5.65 -14.54
C GLY A 283 21.27 -4.89 -15.02
N THR A 284 20.53 -5.38 -16.03
CA THR A 284 19.23 -4.80 -16.43
C THR A 284 18.07 -5.32 -15.58
N ILE A 285 18.29 -6.40 -14.81
CA ILE A 285 17.30 -7.02 -13.93
C ILE A 285 17.48 -6.44 -12.52
N ARG A 286 16.52 -5.62 -12.09
CA ARG A 286 16.55 -5.02 -10.74
C ARG A 286 15.95 -5.97 -9.73
N LEU A 287 16.78 -6.43 -8.79
CA LEU A 287 16.38 -7.28 -7.68
C LEU A 287 16.25 -6.50 -6.37
N GLY A 288 15.20 -6.81 -5.60
CA GLY A 288 14.99 -6.31 -4.25
C GLY A 288 14.46 -7.35 -3.27
N VAL A 289 14.44 -6.99 -1.99
CA VAL A 289 13.99 -7.87 -0.89
C VAL A 289 12.48 -8.08 -0.89
N HIS A 290 11.73 -7.17 -1.52
CA HIS A 290 10.27 -7.19 -1.59
C HIS A 290 9.80 -7.02 -3.03
N ARG A 291 8.65 -7.64 -3.35
CA ARG A 291 7.93 -7.34 -4.60
C ARG A 291 7.45 -5.90 -4.62
N THR A 292 7.22 -5.38 -5.82
CA THR A 292 6.75 -4.00 -6.06
C THR A 292 5.73 -3.98 -7.19
N PRO A 293 4.75 -3.05 -7.16
CA PRO A 293 3.72 -2.94 -8.21
C PRO A 293 4.25 -2.39 -9.54
N ALA A 294 5.46 -1.82 -9.57
CA ALA A 294 5.97 -1.01 -10.68
C ALA A 294 5.88 -1.66 -12.08
N GLN A 295 6.11 -2.98 -12.18
CA GLN A 295 5.94 -3.77 -13.42
C GLN A 295 5.21 -5.10 -13.16
N ASP A 296 4.61 -5.28 -11.97
CA ASP A 296 3.93 -6.51 -11.55
C ASP A 296 2.46 -6.22 -11.27
N LEU A 297 1.59 -6.37 -12.28
CA LEU A 297 0.14 -6.20 -12.12
C LEU A 297 -0.45 -7.21 -11.12
N GLU A 298 0.14 -8.42 -11.06
CA GLU A 298 -0.30 -9.48 -10.17
C GLU A 298 -0.05 -9.12 -8.70
N PHE A 299 0.88 -8.21 -8.40
CA PHE A 299 1.13 -7.72 -7.05
C PHE A 299 -0.11 -7.11 -6.42
N SER A 300 -0.74 -6.13 -7.08
CA SER A 300 -1.91 -5.43 -6.54
C SER A 300 -3.14 -6.34 -6.51
N ILE A 301 -3.28 -7.26 -7.47
CA ILE A 301 -4.31 -8.33 -7.44
C ILE A 301 -4.13 -9.20 -6.19
N ARG A 302 -2.92 -9.74 -5.97
CA ARG A 302 -2.63 -10.59 -4.81
C ARG A 302 -2.83 -9.86 -3.49
N HIS A 303 -2.53 -8.57 -3.43
CA HIS A 303 -2.74 -7.78 -2.24
C HIS A 303 -4.23 -7.62 -1.91
N LEU A 304 -5.10 -7.41 -2.92
CA LEU A 304 -6.55 -7.47 -2.72
C LEU A 304 -7.01 -8.85 -2.24
N VAL A 305 -6.49 -9.90 -2.86
CA VAL A 305 -6.83 -11.29 -2.50
C VAL A 305 -6.40 -11.65 -1.08
N GLU A 306 -5.25 -11.15 -0.62
CA GLU A 306 -4.80 -11.32 0.76
C GLU A 306 -5.79 -10.69 1.76
N ILE A 307 -6.37 -9.52 1.44
CA ILE A 307 -7.43 -8.90 2.25
C ILE A 307 -8.66 -9.80 2.32
N ALA A 308 -9.12 -10.34 1.18
CA ALA A 308 -10.27 -11.24 1.14
C ALA A 308 -10.04 -12.54 1.90
N VAL A 309 -8.92 -13.23 1.64
CA VAL A 309 -8.58 -14.50 2.30
C VAL A 309 -8.45 -14.31 3.81
N ARG A 310 -7.87 -13.19 4.25
CA ARG A 310 -7.79 -12.88 5.68
C ARG A 310 -9.15 -12.62 6.31
N ALA A 311 -10.03 -11.89 5.61
CA ALA A 311 -11.39 -11.66 6.06
C ALA A 311 -12.17 -12.98 6.20
N LEU A 312 -11.94 -13.94 5.29
CA LEU A 312 -12.53 -15.28 5.34
C LEU A 312 -11.88 -16.23 6.36
N SER A 313 -10.77 -15.83 6.99
CA SER A 313 -10.09 -16.70 7.95
C SER A 313 -10.97 -16.94 9.20
N PRO A 314 -10.86 -18.12 9.86
CA PRO A 314 -11.71 -18.45 11.02
C PRO A 314 -11.63 -17.45 12.19
N GLY A 315 -10.52 -16.70 12.30
CA GLY A 315 -10.33 -15.71 13.36
C GLY A 315 -10.99 -14.35 13.10
N ILE A 316 -11.39 -14.05 11.86
CA ILE A 316 -12.07 -12.80 11.49
C ILE A 316 -13.51 -13.09 11.07
N ASN A 317 -13.71 -14.05 10.15
CA ASN A 317 -15.00 -14.48 9.65
C ASN A 317 -15.91 -13.32 9.15
N ASP A 318 -15.33 -12.44 8.33
CA ASP A 318 -16.01 -11.29 7.70
C ASP A 318 -16.21 -11.54 6.19
N PRO A 319 -17.32 -12.19 5.78
CA PRO A 319 -17.60 -12.44 4.37
C PRO A 319 -17.94 -11.16 3.59
N TYR A 320 -18.38 -10.08 4.24
CA TYR A 320 -18.73 -8.83 3.54
C TYR A 320 -17.50 -8.08 3.05
N THR A 321 -16.40 -8.09 3.82
CA THR A 321 -15.10 -7.58 3.32
C THR A 321 -14.62 -8.38 2.11
N ALA A 322 -14.77 -9.71 2.11
CA ALA A 322 -14.42 -10.53 0.95
C ALA A 322 -15.28 -10.20 -0.28
N VAL A 323 -16.60 -10.00 -0.09
CA VAL A 323 -17.52 -9.53 -1.14
C VAL A 323 -17.08 -8.18 -1.71
N ALA A 324 -16.70 -7.22 -0.87
CA ALA A 324 -16.21 -5.91 -1.31
C ALA A 324 -14.94 -6.02 -2.16
N VAL A 325 -14.01 -6.93 -1.80
CA VAL A 325 -12.82 -7.23 -2.60
C VAL A 325 -13.21 -7.85 -3.95
N ILE A 326 -14.14 -8.80 -3.98
CA ILE A 326 -14.61 -9.43 -5.23
C ILE A 326 -15.16 -8.35 -6.17
N HIS A 327 -16.05 -7.47 -5.69
CA HIS A 327 -16.58 -6.35 -6.49
C HIS A 327 -15.47 -5.45 -7.03
N ARG A 328 -14.49 -5.13 -6.19
CA ARG A 328 -13.35 -4.29 -6.58
C ARG A 328 -12.49 -4.94 -7.66
N LEU A 329 -12.19 -6.23 -7.52
CA LEU A 329 -11.48 -7.01 -8.53
C LEU A 329 -12.28 -7.01 -9.84
N SER A 330 -13.59 -7.26 -9.80
CA SER A 330 -14.44 -7.28 -10.99
C SER A 330 -14.52 -5.93 -11.71
N ALA A 331 -14.58 -4.82 -10.97
CA ALA A 331 -14.49 -3.48 -11.55
C ALA A 331 -13.10 -3.16 -12.15
N SER A 332 -12.06 -3.85 -11.71
CA SER A 332 -10.71 -3.73 -12.31
C SER A 332 -10.62 -4.61 -13.57
N TRP A 333 -11.21 -5.81 -13.53
CA TRP A 333 -11.31 -6.74 -14.65
C TRP A 333 -12.08 -6.17 -15.84
N SER A 334 -13.19 -5.47 -15.62
CA SER A 334 -13.94 -4.82 -16.71
C SER A 334 -13.08 -3.85 -17.53
N ARG A 335 -12.06 -3.25 -16.92
CA ARG A 335 -11.08 -2.38 -17.58
C ARG A 335 -9.93 -3.17 -18.19
N LEU A 336 -9.42 -4.17 -17.47
CA LEU A 336 -8.32 -5.02 -17.94
C LEU A 336 -8.68 -5.79 -19.22
N LEU A 337 -9.92 -6.25 -19.37
CA LEU A 337 -10.35 -7.01 -20.56
C LEU A 337 -10.29 -6.20 -21.88
N GLY A 338 -10.29 -4.87 -21.80
CA GLY A 338 -10.06 -3.98 -22.94
C GLY A 338 -8.58 -3.64 -23.21
N LYS A 339 -7.65 -4.20 -22.43
CA LYS A 339 -6.22 -3.92 -22.49
C LYS A 339 -5.46 -5.19 -22.85
N ALA A 340 -4.37 -5.07 -23.59
CA ALA A 340 -3.46 -6.19 -23.79
C ALA A 340 -2.59 -6.38 -22.54
N VAL A 341 -2.43 -7.64 -22.12
CA VAL A 341 -1.42 -8.01 -21.13
C VAL A 341 -0.01 -7.62 -21.62
N PRO A 342 0.96 -7.38 -20.72
CA PRO A 342 2.32 -6.98 -21.10
C PRO A 342 2.92 -7.85 -22.23
N PRO A 343 3.64 -7.23 -23.17
CA PRO A 343 4.24 -7.96 -24.29
C PRO A 343 5.29 -8.96 -23.77
N GLY A 344 5.39 -10.10 -24.45
CA GLY A 344 6.44 -11.09 -24.19
C GLY A 344 7.55 -11.10 -25.23
N VAL A 345 7.47 -10.25 -26.26
CA VAL A 345 8.47 -10.11 -27.32
C VAL A 345 8.80 -8.63 -27.47
N PHE A 346 10.09 -8.30 -27.38
CA PHE A 346 10.62 -6.96 -27.59
C PHE A 346 11.55 -6.99 -28.80
N ARG A 347 11.31 -6.05 -29.71
CA ARG A 347 11.97 -5.96 -31.02
C ARG A 347 12.90 -4.75 -31.05
N ASP A 348 13.96 -4.85 -31.85
CA ASP A 348 14.79 -3.68 -32.18
C ASP A 348 14.10 -2.77 -33.21
N GLU A 349 14.77 -1.66 -33.56
CA GLU A 349 14.29 -0.69 -34.55
C GLU A 349 14.08 -1.30 -35.95
N ASP A 350 14.75 -2.42 -36.25
CA ASP A 350 14.64 -3.16 -37.52
C ASP A 350 13.50 -4.19 -37.49
N GLY A 351 12.75 -4.26 -36.38
CA GLY A 351 11.62 -5.18 -36.18
C GLY A 351 12.01 -6.61 -35.80
N GLN A 352 13.30 -6.88 -35.55
CA GLN A 352 13.78 -8.22 -35.21
C GLN A 352 13.59 -8.50 -33.71
N PRO A 353 13.09 -9.69 -33.32
CA PRO A 353 12.95 -10.05 -31.91
C PRO A 353 14.32 -10.17 -31.24
N ARG A 354 14.53 -9.43 -30.14
CA ARG A 354 15.79 -9.41 -29.39
C ARG A 354 15.65 -9.90 -27.97
N VAL A 355 14.51 -9.65 -27.35
CA VAL A 355 14.21 -10.15 -26.01
C VAL A 355 12.88 -10.86 -26.04
N ILE A 356 12.88 -12.12 -25.58
CA ILE A 356 11.67 -12.89 -25.35
C ILE A 356 11.54 -13.11 -23.85
N CYS A 357 10.36 -12.91 -23.28
CA CYS A 357 10.12 -13.14 -21.87
C CYS A 357 8.74 -13.76 -21.59
N PRO A 358 8.57 -14.42 -20.44
CA PRO A 358 7.28 -14.94 -20.04
C PRO A 358 6.32 -13.77 -19.82
N ARG A 359 5.13 -13.84 -20.40
CA ARG A 359 4.07 -12.86 -20.16
C ARG A 359 2.98 -13.45 -19.27
N PRO A 360 2.29 -12.65 -18.45
CA PRO A 360 1.09 -13.12 -17.78
C PRO A 360 -0.02 -13.37 -18.80
N THR A 361 -0.78 -14.46 -18.63
CA THR A 361 -2.00 -14.72 -19.41
C THR A 361 -3.24 -14.21 -18.66
N TYR A 362 -4.36 -14.02 -19.37
CA TYR A 362 -5.62 -13.67 -18.69
C TYR A 362 -6.04 -14.76 -17.70
N ALA A 363 -5.85 -16.04 -18.05
CA ALA A 363 -6.07 -17.17 -17.16
C ALA A 363 -5.23 -17.07 -15.88
N LEU A 364 -3.94 -16.75 -15.99
CA LEU A 364 -3.07 -16.60 -14.83
C LEU A 364 -3.55 -15.48 -13.89
N LEU A 365 -3.94 -14.33 -14.46
CA LEU A 365 -4.41 -13.19 -13.67
C LEU A 365 -5.79 -13.47 -13.05
N LEU A 366 -6.70 -14.15 -13.76
CA LEU A 366 -8.02 -14.57 -13.23
C LEU A 366 -7.83 -15.55 -12.08
N ASN A 367 -6.95 -16.55 -12.26
CA ASN A 367 -6.58 -17.50 -11.22
C ASN A 367 -5.99 -16.78 -10.00
N ALA A 368 -5.09 -15.81 -10.22
CA ALA A 368 -4.53 -15.00 -9.15
C ALA A 368 -5.59 -14.17 -8.42
N SER A 369 -6.66 -13.76 -9.09
CA SER A 369 -7.75 -12.94 -8.54
C SER A 369 -8.77 -13.74 -7.74
N PHE A 370 -9.17 -14.93 -8.22
CA PHE A 370 -10.36 -15.61 -7.68
C PHE A 370 -10.09 -16.98 -7.07
N SER A 371 -9.01 -17.68 -7.45
CA SER A 371 -8.79 -19.06 -6.98
C SER A 371 -8.62 -19.16 -5.47
N GLN A 372 -7.82 -18.28 -4.84
CA GLN A 372 -7.63 -18.34 -3.40
C GLN A 372 -8.89 -17.89 -2.64
N ILE A 373 -9.66 -16.93 -3.17
CA ILE A 373 -10.94 -16.53 -2.56
C ILE A 373 -11.91 -17.71 -2.59
N ARG A 374 -12.06 -18.36 -3.75
CA ARG A 374 -12.86 -19.58 -3.93
C ARG A 374 -12.47 -20.68 -2.93
N GLN A 375 -11.18 -21.00 -2.85
CA GLN A 375 -10.66 -22.07 -1.97
C GLN A 375 -10.91 -21.78 -0.48
N ASN A 376 -10.98 -20.51 -0.09
CA ASN A 376 -11.25 -20.10 1.31
C ASN A 376 -12.74 -19.80 1.56
N SER A 377 -13.60 -19.84 0.55
CA SER A 377 -15.05 -19.59 0.68
C SER A 377 -15.90 -20.86 0.64
N THR A 378 -15.28 -22.05 0.66
CA THR A 378 -15.89 -23.38 0.45
C THR A 378 -17.14 -23.65 1.29
N GLY A 379 -17.27 -23.06 2.48
CA GLY A 379 -18.44 -23.18 3.37
C GLY A 379 -19.29 -21.91 3.51
N VAL A 380 -19.13 -20.93 2.60
CA VAL A 380 -19.76 -19.61 2.72
C VAL A 380 -20.55 -19.30 1.44
N PRO A 381 -21.83 -19.76 1.34
CA PRO A 381 -22.66 -19.60 0.14
C PRO A 381 -22.72 -18.16 -0.38
N LEU A 382 -22.83 -17.18 0.54
CA LEU A 382 -22.83 -15.75 0.21
C LEU A 382 -21.67 -15.34 -0.71
N VAL A 383 -20.45 -15.81 -0.40
CA VAL A 383 -19.23 -15.42 -1.12
C VAL A 383 -19.13 -16.18 -2.43
N ILE A 384 -19.51 -17.46 -2.45
CA ILE A 384 -19.56 -18.29 -3.67
C ILE A 384 -20.53 -17.71 -4.69
N ILE A 385 -21.75 -17.37 -4.26
CA ILE A 385 -22.75 -16.71 -5.09
C ILE A 385 -22.22 -15.40 -5.62
N GLN A 386 -21.50 -14.63 -4.79
CA GLN A 386 -20.95 -13.37 -5.24
C GLN A 386 -19.81 -13.53 -6.25
N LEU A 387 -18.96 -14.57 -6.13
CA LEU A 387 -17.98 -14.90 -7.17
C LEU A 387 -18.68 -15.14 -8.51
N LEU A 388 -19.72 -15.98 -8.53
CA LEU A 388 -20.47 -16.31 -9.75
C LEU A 388 -21.18 -15.10 -10.34
N LYS A 389 -21.86 -14.29 -9.52
CA LYS A 389 -22.48 -13.02 -9.95
C LYS A 389 -21.46 -12.06 -10.56
N SER A 390 -20.27 -12.00 -9.99
CA SER A 390 -19.24 -11.09 -10.45
C SER A 390 -18.56 -11.60 -11.72
N MET A 391 -18.39 -12.92 -11.87
CA MET A 391 -17.94 -13.56 -13.11
C MET A 391 -18.98 -13.36 -14.24
N HIS A 392 -20.28 -13.51 -13.94
CA HIS A 392 -21.36 -13.17 -14.87
C HIS A 392 -21.32 -11.69 -15.29
N ALA A 393 -21.09 -10.76 -14.35
CA ALA A 393 -20.94 -9.35 -14.72
C ALA A 393 -19.70 -9.09 -15.61
N ILE A 394 -18.59 -9.80 -15.34
CA ILE A 394 -17.36 -9.72 -16.15
C ILE A 394 -17.57 -10.31 -17.55
N SER A 395 -18.46 -11.30 -17.73
CA SER A 395 -18.62 -11.97 -19.03
C SER A 395 -19.03 -10.99 -20.15
N PHE A 396 -19.89 -10.01 -19.85
CA PHE A 396 -20.28 -8.96 -20.79
C PHE A 396 -19.15 -8.00 -21.20
N CYS A 397 -18.00 -8.05 -20.53
CA CYS A 397 -16.82 -7.24 -20.83
C CYS A 397 -15.78 -7.99 -21.68
N ILE A 398 -16.00 -9.27 -21.98
CA ILE A 398 -15.07 -10.10 -22.75
C ILE A 398 -14.93 -9.56 -24.18
N ARG A 399 -13.71 -9.69 -24.72
CA ARG A 399 -13.35 -9.23 -26.07
C ARG A 399 -12.67 -10.31 -26.91
N THR A 400 -12.20 -11.40 -26.31
CA THR A 400 -11.45 -12.47 -26.99
C THR A 400 -11.86 -13.86 -26.53
N SER A 401 -11.62 -14.87 -27.36
CA SER A 401 -11.84 -16.28 -27.00
C SER A 401 -10.93 -16.74 -25.84
N GLU A 402 -9.69 -16.26 -25.77
CA GLU A 402 -8.77 -16.55 -24.65
C GLU A 402 -9.38 -16.11 -23.30
N GLN A 403 -9.90 -14.88 -23.24
CA GLN A 403 -10.57 -14.36 -22.05
C GLN A 403 -11.82 -15.16 -21.69
N ARG A 404 -12.61 -15.57 -22.69
CA ARG A 404 -13.82 -16.38 -22.51
C ARG A 404 -13.52 -17.74 -21.92
N THR A 405 -12.55 -18.46 -22.50
CA THR A 405 -12.10 -19.77 -22.00
C THR A 405 -11.60 -19.64 -20.57
N ALA A 406 -10.75 -18.64 -20.29
CA ALA A 406 -10.21 -18.43 -18.96
C ALA A 406 -11.29 -18.13 -17.90
N LEU A 407 -12.32 -17.35 -18.24
CA LEU A 407 -13.42 -17.07 -17.30
C LEU A 407 -14.33 -18.29 -17.11
N ARG A 408 -14.58 -19.05 -18.17
CA ARG A 408 -15.36 -20.30 -18.13
C ARG A 408 -14.71 -21.33 -17.20
N GLU A 409 -13.41 -21.55 -17.34
CA GLU A 409 -12.65 -22.45 -16.45
C GLU A 409 -12.77 -22.05 -14.97
N GLN A 410 -12.79 -20.74 -14.68
CA GLN A 410 -12.99 -20.25 -13.32
C GLN A 410 -14.41 -20.49 -12.80
N VAL A 411 -15.44 -20.23 -13.61
CA VAL A 411 -16.85 -20.52 -13.24
C VAL A 411 -17.02 -22.02 -12.94
N ASP A 412 -16.46 -22.88 -13.80
CA ASP A 412 -16.53 -24.32 -13.65
C ASP A 412 -15.84 -24.77 -12.36
N ALA A 413 -14.65 -24.22 -12.09
CA ALA A 413 -13.91 -24.49 -10.88
C ALA A 413 -14.69 -24.06 -9.61
N VAL A 414 -15.43 -22.95 -9.63
CA VAL A 414 -16.29 -22.53 -8.51
C VAL A 414 -17.44 -23.51 -8.30
N LEU A 415 -18.10 -23.95 -9.37
CA LEU A 415 -19.21 -24.90 -9.30
C LEU A 415 -18.76 -26.27 -8.79
N ASP A 416 -17.62 -26.76 -9.24
CA ASP A 416 -17.07 -28.05 -8.82
C ASP A 416 -16.65 -28.07 -7.35
N ASP A 417 -16.17 -26.94 -6.82
CA ASP A 417 -15.91 -26.80 -5.38
C ASP A 417 -17.21 -26.74 -4.58
N ALA A 418 -18.21 -25.98 -5.06
CA ALA A 418 -19.50 -25.84 -4.37
C ALA A 418 -20.25 -27.17 -4.26
N ARG A 419 -20.32 -27.96 -5.35
CA ARG A 419 -20.95 -29.29 -5.36
C ARG A 419 -20.32 -30.27 -4.38
N ARG A 420 -19.01 -30.13 -4.12
CA ARG A 420 -18.29 -31.00 -3.19
C ARG A 420 -18.50 -30.61 -1.73
N ALA A 421 -18.78 -29.34 -1.44
CA ALA A 421 -18.72 -28.81 -0.07
C ALA A 421 -20.06 -28.35 0.50
N ILE A 422 -21.01 -27.89 -0.33
CA ILE A 422 -22.29 -27.36 0.14
C ILE A 422 -23.26 -28.52 0.35
N VAL A 423 -23.56 -28.80 1.62
CA VAL A 423 -24.42 -29.93 2.02
C VAL A 423 -25.91 -29.58 1.94
N ASN A 424 -26.27 -28.32 2.16
CA ASN A 424 -27.66 -27.88 2.13
C ASN A 424 -28.16 -27.79 0.66
N PRO A 425 -29.19 -28.56 0.26
CA PRO A 425 -29.68 -28.56 -1.11
C PRO A 425 -30.19 -27.21 -1.59
N ALA A 426 -30.82 -26.41 -0.71
CA ALA A 426 -31.35 -25.10 -1.09
C ALA A 426 -30.23 -24.10 -1.44
N ASP A 427 -29.15 -24.10 -0.66
CA ASP A 427 -27.98 -23.24 -0.92
C ASP A 427 -27.24 -23.68 -2.19
N LEU A 428 -27.14 -25.00 -2.40
CA LEU A 428 -26.52 -25.55 -3.61
C LEU A 428 -27.33 -25.20 -4.86
N GLU A 429 -28.67 -25.29 -4.80
CA GLU A 429 -29.54 -24.93 -5.92
C GLU A 429 -29.39 -23.46 -6.32
N ASP A 430 -29.32 -22.54 -5.34
CA ASP A 430 -29.09 -21.10 -5.60
C ASP A 430 -27.72 -20.83 -6.24
N ILE A 431 -26.67 -21.49 -5.75
CA ILE A 431 -25.32 -21.43 -6.33
C ILE A 431 -25.34 -21.95 -7.78
N GLU A 432 -25.95 -23.10 -8.02
CA GLU A 432 -26.02 -23.70 -9.36
C GLU A 432 -26.83 -22.84 -10.33
N GLN A 433 -27.90 -22.19 -9.87
CA GLN A 433 -28.66 -21.25 -10.68
C GLN A 433 -27.78 -20.08 -11.13
N HIS A 434 -27.02 -19.47 -10.23
CA HIS A 434 -26.09 -18.40 -10.57
C HIS A 434 -24.95 -18.86 -11.50
N GLY A 435 -24.47 -20.09 -11.33
CA GLY A 435 -23.46 -20.65 -12.23
C GLY A 435 -23.99 -20.98 -13.62
N ARG A 436 -25.24 -21.44 -13.75
CA ARG A 436 -25.91 -21.61 -15.04
C ARG A 436 -26.00 -20.29 -15.79
N THR A 437 -26.48 -19.23 -15.13
CA THR A 437 -26.56 -17.89 -15.73
C THR A 437 -25.18 -17.39 -16.19
N ALA A 438 -24.13 -17.59 -15.38
CA ALA A 438 -22.77 -17.21 -15.76
C ALA A 438 -22.26 -17.99 -16.98
N ARG A 439 -22.57 -19.29 -17.10
CA ARG A 439 -22.20 -20.13 -18.24
C ARG A 439 -22.96 -19.74 -19.51
N GLU A 440 -24.27 -19.51 -19.41
CA GLU A 440 -25.12 -19.12 -20.54
C GLU A 440 -24.61 -17.82 -21.19
N ALA A 441 -24.27 -16.82 -20.37
CA ALA A 441 -23.68 -15.56 -20.86
C ALA A 441 -22.30 -15.74 -21.55
N LEU A 442 -21.60 -16.86 -21.29
CA LEU A 442 -20.35 -17.23 -21.97
C LEU A 442 -20.57 -18.06 -23.24
N HIS A 443 -21.80 -18.47 -23.56
CA HIS A 443 -22.16 -19.23 -24.77
C HIS A 443 -22.89 -18.38 -25.81
N GLU A 444 -23.75 -17.45 -25.41
CA GLU A 444 -24.55 -16.63 -26.34
C GLU A 444 -23.69 -15.80 -27.30
N GLU A 445 -22.49 -15.39 -26.90
CA GLU A 445 -21.53 -14.65 -27.75
C GLU A 445 -20.60 -15.53 -28.61
N GLU A 446 -20.78 -16.84 -28.66
CA GLU A 446 -20.13 -17.71 -29.65
C GLU A 446 -20.96 -17.84 -30.95
N SER A 447 -22.25 -17.48 -30.90
CA SER A 447 -23.22 -17.69 -31.99
C SER A 447 -23.56 -16.43 -32.79
N GLY A 448 -22.96 -15.28 -32.46
CA GLY A 448 -23.08 -14.01 -33.18
C GLY A 448 -21.72 -13.43 -33.48
#